data_AF-A0A7G8V8Q9-F1
#
_entry.id   AF-A0A7G8V8Q9-F1
#
_cell.length_a   1.000
_cell.length_b   1.000
_cell.length_c   1.000
_cell.angle_alpha   90.00
_cell.angle_beta   90.00
_cell.angle_gamma   90.00
#
_symmetry.space_group_name_H-M   'P 1'
#
loop_
_entity.id
_entity.type
_entity.pdbx_description
1 polymer ?
#
loop_
_entity_poly.entity_id
_entity_poly.type
_entity_poly.pdbx_seq_one_letter_code
_entity_poly.pdbx_strand_id
1 'polypeptide(L)'
;MIIEDNLYGKFSVSALIEELLKSKALERLKGIHQGGGIFLVNPELTLTRHEHSVGVMLLISLLGGTEIEQVAGLLHDISHTAFSHVADYIFEHPQEDYHEEIYHRILEESEIPEILARHGYALSDLTGKDFNILEQPLPNLCADRIDYALRDLFYAGFISMKEVKDFISTMIINEGRIMMSSVQRARWFRNKYEILNKDYFGKKEHLYANEKLTEILKYLLAKKVITQSDFERDDVQLLSLIEGNPTGKKRIDEIKRFKDYEEYIPGFTLKPRVIDPELFIDKKYSRLSEFKS
;
A
#
# COMPACT_ATOMS: atom_id res chain seq x y z
N MET A 1 1.08 -16.47 -17.48
CA MET A 1 2.40 -15.85 -17.16
C MET A 1 2.93 -16.37 -15.82
N ILE A 2 4.25 -16.40 -15.62
CA ILE A 2 4.87 -16.63 -14.29
C ILE A 2 5.31 -15.28 -13.73
N ILE A 3 4.93 -15.00 -12.47
CA ILE A 3 5.39 -13.85 -11.69
C ILE A 3 6.36 -14.35 -10.63
N GLU A 4 7.45 -13.61 -10.42
CA GLU A 4 8.40 -13.81 -9.32
C GLU A 4 8.36 -12.57 -8.43
N ASP A 5 7.91 -12.75 -7.19
CA ASP A 5 7.89 -11.71 -6.16
C ASP A 5 8.94 -12.02 -5.07
N ASN A 6 9.58 -10.98 -4.56
CA ASN A 6 10.68 -11.11 -3.60
C ASN A 6 10.25 -11.73 -2.26
N LEU A 7 9.00 -11.53 -1.84
CA LEU A 7 8.47 -12.06 -0.59
C LEU A 7 7.81 -13.43 -0.78
N TYR A 8 6.96 -13.56 -1.80
CA TYR A 8 6.12 -14.75 -1.94
C TYR A 8 6.71 -15.81 -2.87
N GLY A 9 7.69 -15.45 -3.71
CA GLY A 9 8.30 -16.38 -4.67
C GLY A 9 7.55 -16.45 -5.99
N LYS A 10 7.48 -17.64 -6.59
CA LYS A 10 6.99 -17.84 -7.97
C LYS A 10 5.56 -18.32 -8.02
N PHE A 11 4.74 -17.66 -8.82
CA PHE A 11 3.34 -18.01 -9.06
C PHE A 11 3.01 -18.03 -10.55
N SER A 12 2.18 -18.99 -10.96
CA SER A 12 1.51 -18.94 -12.26
C SER A 12 0.19 -18.20 -12.09
N VAL A 13 -0.06 -17.21 -12.93
CA VAL A 13 -1.31 -16.43 -12.91
C VAL A 13 -2.19 -16.73 -14.11
N SER A 14 -3.48 -16.47 -13.98
CA SER A 14 -4.47 -16.68 -15.03
C SER A 14 -4.30 -15.70 -16.20
N ALA A 15 -5.01 -15.95 -17.30
CA ALA A 15 -5.01 -15.08 -18.46
C ALA A 15 -5.60 -13.70 -18.14
N LEU A 16 -6.63 -13.65 -17.28
CA LEU A 16 -7.23 -12.39 -16.82
C LEU A 16 -6.22 -11.54 -16.07
N ILE A 17 -5.55 -12.10 -15.06
CA ILE A 17 -4.53 -11.38 -14.27
C ILE A 17 -3.37 -10.93 -15.16
N GLU A 18 -2.92 -11.79 -16.09
CA GLU A 18 -1.88 -11.44 -17.05
C GLU A 18 -2.25 -10.24 -17.93
N GLU A 19 -3.51 -10.17 -18.38
CA GLU A 19 -3.97 -9.06 -19.19
C GLU A 19 -4.15 -7.77 -18.38
N LEU A 20 -4.70 -7.87 -17.17
CA LEU A 20 -4.82 -6.74 -16.24
C LEU A 20 -3.45 -6.13 -15.94
N LEU A 21 -2.43 -6.96 -15.65
CA LEU A 21 -1.07 -6.48 -15.37
C LEU A 21 -0.43 -5.69 -16.52
N LYS A 22 -0.93 -5.84 -17.75
CA LYS A 22 -0.47 -5.10 -18.93
C LYS A 22 -1.33 -3.85 -19.21
N SER A 23 -2.37 -3.60 -18.42
CA SER A 23 -3.20 -2.40 -18.52
C SER A 23 -2.38 -1.16 -18.16
N LYS A 24 -2.65 -0.03 -18.82
CA LYS A 24 -2.05 1.26 -18.49
C LYS A 24 -2.38 1.68 -17.07
N ALA A 25 -3.59 1.37 -16.60
CA ALA A 25 -4.02 1.71 -15.25
C ALA A 25 -3.15 1.05 -14.17
N LEU A 26 -2.80 -0.24 -14.33
CA LEU A 26 -1.87 -0.92 -13.42
C LEU A 26 -0.40 -0.58 -13.70
N GLU A 27 0.01 -0.44 -14.96
CA GLU A 27 1.38 -0.01 -15.30
C GLU A 27 1.71 1.37 -14.69
N ARG A 28 0.74 2.28 -14.61
CA ARG A 28 0.88 3.58 -13.93
C ARG A 28 1.37 3.43 -12.48
N LEU A 29 0.89 2.42 -11.76
CA LEU A 29 1.26 2.19 -10.36
C LEU A 29 2.76 1.87 -10.19
N LYS A 30 3.48 1.48 -11.26
CA LYS A 30 4.95 1.30 -11.22
C LYS A 30 5.69 2.62 -11.06
N GLY A 31 5.05 3.74 -11.38
CA GLY A 31 5.60 5.07 -11.20
C GLY A 31 5.13 5.77 -9.92
N ILE A 32 4.38 5.08 -9.05
CA ILE A 32 3.84 5.65 -7.80
C ILE A 32 4.50 4.97 -6.61
N HIS A 33 5.26 5.72 -5.82
CA HIS A 33 5.93 5.19 -4.63
C HIS A 33 4.93 4.95 -3.50
N GLN A 34 5.02 3.76 -2.88
CA GLN A 34 4.21 3.35 -1.73
C GLN A 34 4.34 4.36 -0.57
N GLY A 35 5.59 4.72 -0.26
CA GLY A 35 5.94 5.64 0.83
C GLY A 35 5.75 7.13 0.53
N GLY A 36 5.18 7.49 -0.62
CA GLY A 36 5.06 8.88 -1.06
C GLY A 36 6.43 9.54 -1.31
N GLY A 37 6.67 10.68 -0.69
CA GLY A 37 7.90 11.46 -0.84
C GLY A 37 9.15 10.91 -0.13
N ILE A 38 9.08 9.75 0.54
CA ILE A 38 10.22 9.16 1.28
C ILE A 38 11.48 9.00 0.40
N PHE A 39 11.32 8.66 -0.88
CA PHE A 39 12.45 8.49 -1.80
C PHE A 39 13.31 9.76 -1.96
N LEU A 40 12.76 10.95 -1.65
CA LEU A 40 13.50 12.22 -1.72
C LEU A 40 14.60 12.30 -0.65
N VAL A 41 14.45 11.59 0.46
CA VAL A 41 15.38 11.58 1.59
C VAL A 41 16.06 10.22 1.79
N ASN A 42 15.48 9.16 1.24
CA ASN A 42 16.05 7.82 1.22
C ASN A 42 15.83 7.16 -0.16
N PRO A 43 16.75 7.36 -1.12
CA PRO A 43 16.62 6.87 -2.50
C PRO A 43 16.58 5.34 -2.64
N GLU A 44 16.90 4.58 -1.60
CA GLU A 44 16.83 3.12 -1.62
C GLU A 44 15.40 2.60 -1.37
N LEU A 45 14.53 3.43 -0.77
CA LEU A 45 13.12 3.08 -0.51
C LEU A 45 12.25 3.47 -1.71
N THR A 46 12.26 2.61 -2.73
CA THR A 46 11.60 2.84 -4.03
C THR A 46 10.41 1.93 -4.29
N LEU A 47 9.92 1.23 -3.26
CA LEU A 47 8.75 0.37 -3.35
C LEU A 47 7.56 1.08 -4.01
N THR A 48 6.94 0.41 -4.96
CA THR A 48 5.83 0.95 -5.75
C THR A 48 4.47 0.37 -5.33
N ARG A 49 3.39 1.12 -5.58
CA ARG A 49 2.01 0.64 -5.44
C ARG A 49 1.75 -0.59 -6.31
N HIS A 50 2.43 -0.70 -7.45
CA HIS A 50 2.35 -1.89 -8.30
C HIS A 50 2.91 -3.14 -7.62
N GLU A 51 4.12 -3.06 -7.04
CA GLU A 51 4.70 -4.20 -6.31
C GLU A 51 3.82 -4.64 -5.14
N HIS A 52 3.25 -3.69 -4.41
CA HIS A 52 2.31 -3.96 -3.34
C HIS A 52 1.03 -4.63 -3.86
N SER A 53 0.38 -4.07 -4.88
CA SER A 53 -0.84 -4.64 -5.49
C SER A 53 -0.64 -6.07 -6.01
N VAL A 54 0.50 -6.33 -6.65
CA VAL A 54 0.89 -7.69 -7.07
C VAL A 54 1.07 -8.59 -5.84
N GLY A 55 1.76 -8.09 -4.81
CA GLY A 55 1.96 -8.78 -3.55
C GLY A 55 0.66 -9.21 -2.88
N VAL A 56 -0.30 -8.30 -2.76
CA VAL A 56 -1.64 -8.56 -2.21
C VAL A 56 -2.36 -9.65 -3.01
N MET A 57 -2.37 -9.52 -4.34
CA MET A 57 -2.97 -10.54 -5.23
C MET A 57 -2.33 -11.92 -5.03
N LEU A 58 -1.00 -11.99 -4.94
CA LEU A 58 -0.28 -13.25 -4.71
C LEU A 58 -0.56 -13.84 -3.33
N LEU A 59 -0.66 -13.00 -2.31
CA LEU A 59 -1.00 -13.44 -0.95
C LEU A 59 -2.42 -14.00 -0.88
N ILE A 60 -3.39 -13.36 -1.56
CA ILE A 60 -4.76 -13.89 -1.69
C ILE A 60 -4.73 -15.25 -2.41
N SER A 61 -3.96 -15.35 -3.51
CA SER A 61 -3.78 -16.60 -4.25
C SER A 61 -3.19 -17.72 -3.38
N LEU A 62 -2.14 -17.41 -2.61
CA LEU A 62 -1.49 -18.32 -1.68
C LEU A 62 -2.45 -18.84 -0.59
N LEU A 63 -3.39 -18.00 -0.16
CA LEU A 63 -4.38 -18.32 0.85
C LEU A 63 -5.63 -19.00 0.28
N GLY A 64 -5.68 -19.27 -1.02
CA GLY A 64 -6.79 -19.96 -1.68
C GLY A 64 -7.98 -19.08 -2.01
N GLY A 65 -7.79 -17.76 -2.09
CA GLY A 65 -8.81 -16.82 -2.53
C GLY A 65 -9.23 -17.04 -3.98
N THR A 66 -10.48 -16.66 -4.27
CA THR A 66 -11.05 -16.84 -5.62
C THR A 66 -10.33 -15.98 -6.67
N GLU A 67 -10.43 -16.31 -7.95
CA GLU A 67 -9.84 -15.48 -9.02
C GLU A 67 -10.35 -14.03 -8.96
N ILE A 68 -11.64 -13.83 -8.69
CA ILE A 68 -12.20 -12.48 -8.60
C ILE A 68 -11.72 -11.72 -7.36
N GLU A 69 -11.46 -12.40 -6.24
CA GLU A 69 -10.84 -11.79 -5.05
C GLU A 69 -9.37 -11.44 -5.29
N GLN A 70 -8.65 -12.28 -6.05
CA GLN A 70 -7.29 -11.97 -6.53
C GLN A 70 -7.29 -10.73 -7.43
N VAL A 71 -8.27 -10.59 -8.32
CA VAL A 71 -8.47 -9.40 -9.16
C VAL A 71 -8.80 -8.17 -8.30
N ALA A 72 -9.70 -8.31 -7.32
CA ALA A 72 -10.00 -7.23 -6.38
C ALA A 72 -8.73 -6.78 -5.63
N GLY A 73 -7.92 -7.72 -5.14
CA GLY A 73 -6.66 -7.37 -4.49
C GLY A 73 -5.60 -6.81 -5.42
N LEU A 74 -5.60 -7.18 -6.70
CA LEU A 74 -4.72 -6.54 -7.68
C LEU A 74 -5.12 -5.09 -7.97
N LEU A 75 -6.42 -4.79 -7.91
CA LEU A 75 -6.97 -3.50 -8.30
C LEU A 75 -7.23 -2.56 -7.13
N HIS A 76 -7.18 -3.02 -5.87
CA HIS A 76 -7.58 -2.23 -4.69
C HIS A 76 -6.93 -0.85 -4.61
N ASP A 77 -5.67 -0.75 -5.06
CA ASP A 77 -4.86 0.47 -5.03
C ASP A 77 -4.82 1.23 -6.37
N ILE A 78 -5.61 0.83 -7.36
CA ILE A 78 -5.57 1.38 -8.73
C ILE A 78 -5.79 2.89 -8.80
N SER A 79 -6.46 3.45 -7.80
CA SER A 79 -6.81 4.86 -7.71
C SER A 79 -5.84 5.69 -6.88
N HIS A 80 -4.81 5.09 -6.28
CA HIS A 80 -3.77 5.86 -5.62
C HIS A 80 -3.17 6.90 -6.57
N THR A 81 -2.96 8.09 -6.05
CA THR A 81 -2.41 9.23 -6.77
C THR A 81 -0.90 9.27 -6.70
N ALA A 82 -0.28 10.13 -7.50
CA ALA A 82 1.13 10.49 -7.35
C ALA A 82 1.44 10.84 -5.89
N PHE A 83 2.52 10.24 -5.39
CA PHE A 83 3.00 10.29 -4.01
C PHE A 83 2.04 9.66 -2.98
N SER A 84 1.16 8.74 -3.41
CA SER A 84 0.30 7.97 -2.52
C SER A 84 -0.54 8.86 -1.59
N HIS A 85 -0.44 8.67 -0.27
CA HIS A 85 -1.24 9.37 0.73
C HIS A 85 -0.95 10.88 0.86
N VAL A 86 0.05 11.41 0.13
CA VAL A 86 0.30 12.85 0.10
C VAL A 86 -0.93 13.62 -0.39
N ALA A 87 -1.70 13.07 -1.33
CA ALA A 87 -2.96 13.67 -1.78
C ALA A 87 -4.00 13.78 -0.66
N ASP A 88 -4.08 12.80 0.25
CA ASP A 88 -5.03 12.81 1.37
C ASP A 88 -4.82 14.06 2.25
N TYR A 89 -3.56 14.40 2.55
CA TYR A 89 -3.23 15.60 3.35
C TYR A 89 -3.48 16.91 2.59
N ILE A 90 -3.50 16.87 1.26
CA ILE A 90 -3.73 18.04 0.40
C ILE A 90 -5.21 18.35 0.27
N PHE A 91 -6.02 17.31 0.07
CA PHE A 91 -7.46 17.42 -0.11
C PHE A 91 -8.25 17.33 1.21
N GLU A 92 -7.56 17.34 2.35
CA GLU A 92 -8.14 17.36 3.70
C GLU A 92 -8.95 16.10 4.04
N HIS A 93 -8.42 14.93 3.67
CA HIS A 93 -8.94 13.60 3.99
C HIS A 93 -8.20 12.98 5.18
N PRO A 94 -8.59 13.28 6.44
CA PRO A 94 -7.88 12.83 7.63
C PRO A 94 -7.99 11.31 7.87
N GLN A 95 -8.86 10.62 7.15
CA GLN A 95 -8.98 9.16 7.20
C GLN A 95 -8.12 8.43 6.19
N GLU A 96 -7.36 9.17 5.35
CA GLU A 96 -6.53 8.63 4.25
C GLU A 96 -7.38 7.94 3.17
N ASP A 97 -8.55 8.49 2.83
CA ASP A 97 -9.60 7.87 2.02
C ASP A 97 -9.87 8.57 0.67
N TYR A 98 -9.05 9.54 0.23
CA TYR A 98 -9.29 10.24 -1.04
C TYR A 98 -9.26 9.28 -2.24
N HIS A 99 -8.35 8.30 -2.21
CA HIS A 99 -8.24 7.29 -3.25
C HIS A 99 -9.48 6.38 -3.34
N GLU A 100 -10.20 6.16 -2.23
CA GLU A 100 -11.47 5.42 -2.23
C GLU A 100 -12.57 6.22 -2.96
N GLU A 101 -12.60 7.55 -2.79
CA GLU A 101 -13.61 8.40 -3.43
C GLU A 101 -13.50 8.39 -4.96
N ILE A 102 -12.28 8.38 -5.48
CA ILE A 102 -12.03 8.35 -6.93
C ILE A 102 -11.95 6.92 -7.51
N TYR A 103 -12.00 5.88 -6.66
CA TYR A 103 -11.81 4.48 -7.06
C TYR A 103 -12.74 4.03 -8.18
N HIS A 104 -14.05 4.22 -7.99
CA HIS A 104 -15.05 3.81 -8.97
C HIS A 104 -14.88 4.54 -10.31
N ARG A 105 -14.62 5.85 -10.28
CA ARG A 105 -14.37 6.63 -11.49
C ARG A 105 -13.14 6.12 -12.23
N ILE A 106 -12.02 5.93 -11.54
CA ILE A 106 -10.77 5.46 -12.15
C ILE A 106 -10.96 4.07 -12.78
N LEU A 107 -11.68 3.17 -12.10
CA LEU A 107 -12.00 1.86 -12.67
C LEU A 107 -12.87 1.98 -13.93
N GLU A 108 -13.97 2.73 -13.87
CA GLU A 108 -14.91 2.89 -14.99
C GLU A 108 -14.30 3.57 -16.21
N GLU A 109 -13.43 4.56 -16.00
CA GLU A 109 -12.77 5.33 -17.07
C GLU A 109 -11.53 4.63 -17.67
N SER A 110 -11.10 3.51 -17.09
CA SER A 110 -9.92 2.75 -17.54
C SER A 110 -10.25 1.64 -18.54
N GLU A 111 -9.23 0.89 -18.99
CA GLU A 111 -9.46 -0.32 -19.82
C GLU A 111 -9.89 -1.57 -19.01
N ILE A 112 -9.95 -1.46 -17.68
CA ILE A 112 -10.30 -2.58 -16.78
C ILE A 112 -11.68 -3.19 -17.08
N PRO A 113 -12.77 -2.42 -17.29
CA PRO A 113 -14.09 -2.99 -17.53
C PRO A 113 -14.13 -3.84 -18.79
N GLU A 114 -13.43 -3.40 -19.84
CA GLU A 114 -13.32 -4.11 -21.11
C GLU A 114 -12.49 -5.40 -20.98
N ILE A 115 -11.39 -5.35 -20.21
CA ILE A 115 -10.59 -6.53 -19.89
C ILE A 115 -11.45 -7.55 -19.12
N LEU A 116 -12.13 -7.14 -18.06
CA LEU A 116 -13.00 -8.03 -17.28
C LEU A 116 -14.05 -8.71 -18.16
N ALA A 117 -14.70 -7.94 -19.04
CA ALA A 117 -15.74 -8.46 -19.94
C ALA A 117 -15.21 -9.53 -20.90
N ARG A 118 -13.98 -9.39 -21.42
CA ARG A 118 -13.35 -10.42 -22.27
C ARG A 118 -13.14 -11.75 -21.56
N HIS A 119 -12.97 -11.72 -20.24
CA HIS A 119 -12.79 -12.90 -19.40
C HIS A 119 -14.09 -13.35 -18.69
N GLY A 120 -15.24 -12.76 -19.07
CA GLY A 120 -16.55 -13.18 -18.56
C GLY A 120 -16.92 -12.59 -17.18
N TYR A 121 -16.23 -11.55 -16.74
CA TYR A 121 -16.54 -10.81 -15.52
C TYR A 121 -17.12 -9.42 -15.83
N ALA A 122 -17.84 -8.85 -14.87
CA ALA A 122 -18.28 -7.46 -14.90
C ALA A 122 -17.64 -6.67 -13.76
N LEU A 123 -17.61 -5.33 -13.86
CA LEU A 123 -17.20 -4.48 -12.73
C LEU A 123 -18.03 -4.76 -11.47
N SER A 124 -19.31 -5.08 -11.63
CA SER A 124 -20.20 -5.43 -10.51
C SER A 124 -19.74 -6.66 -9.74
N ASP A 125 -18.88 -7.50 -10.33
CA ASP A 125 -18.30 -8.64 -9.62
C ASP A 125 -17.24 -8.25 -8.58
N LEU A 126 -16.72 -7.02 -8.66
CA LEU A 126 -15.79 -6.43 -7.70
C LEU A 126 -16.50 -5.62 -6.61
N THR A 127 -17.75 -5.22 -6.86
CA THR A 127 -18.53 -4.38 -5.94
C THR A 127 -19.54 -5.19 -5.15
N GLY A 128 -19.71 -4.91 -3.85
CA GLY A 128 -20.76 -5.53 -3.03
C GLY A 128 -20.50 -6.99 -2.65
N LYS A 129 -19.26 -7.47 -2.76
CA LYS A 129 -18.81 -8.75 -2.22
C LYS A 129 -17.89 -8.53 -1.02
N ASP A 130 -18.05 -9.35 0.01
CA ASP A 130 -17.15 -9.37 1.15
C ASP A 130 -15.88 -10.16 0.80
N PHE A 131 -14.87 -9.46 0.28
CA PHE A 131 -13.53 -10.01 0.04
C PHE A 131 -12.73 -10.08 1.34
N ASN A 132 -13.10 -11.05 2.19
CA ASN A 132 -12.59 -11.15 3.56
C ASN A 132 -11.09 -11.44 3.67
N ILE A 133 -10.46 -12.00 2.62
CA ILE A 133 -9.01 -12.19 2.59
C ILE A 133 -8.34 -10.85 2.24
N LEU A 134 -8.87 -10.11 1.26
CA LEU A 134 -8.34 -8.83 0.82
C LEU A 134 -8.32 -7.81 1.95
N GLU A 135 -9.49 -7.57 2.56
CA GLU A 135 -9.68 -6.49 3.52
C GLU A 135 -10.53 -6.93 4.72
N GLN A 136 -10.22 -6.36 5.88
CA GLN A 136 -10.96 -6.50 7.12
C GLN A 136 -10.92 -5.17 7.90
N PRO A 137 -11.83 -4.93 8.84
CA PRO A 137 -11.62 -3.87 9.83
C PRO A 137 -10.46 -4.21 10.77
N LEU A 138 -9.75 -3.20 11.26
CA LEU A 138 -8.86 -3.36 12.41
C LEU A 138 -9.65 -3.91 13.61
N PRO A 139 -9.06 -4.77 14.45
CA PRO A 139 -7.64 -5.14 14.50
C PRO A 139 -7.31 -6.46 13.76
N ASN A 140 -8.22 -6.96 12.90
CA ASN A 140 -8.05 -8.23 12.19
C ASN A 140 -6.92 -8.17 11.17
N LEU A 141 -6.43 -9.33 10.71
CA LEU A 141 -5.50 -9.41 9.59
C LEU A 141 -6.26 -9.42 8.25
N CYS A 142 -5.65 -8.86 7.21
CA CYS A 142 -6.07 -8.97 5.82
C CYS A 142 -4.84 -8.91 4.90
N ALA A 143 -5.00 -9.26 3.62
CA ALA A 143 -3.90 -9.39 2.68
C ALA A 143 -3.20 -8.06 2.40
N ASP A 144 -3.94 -6.96 2.23
CA ASP A 144 -3.39 -5.61 2.11
C ASP A 144 -2.41 -5.30 3.26
N ARG A 145 -2.94 -5.34 4.50
CA ARG A 145 -2.16 -5.05 5.71
C ARG A 145 -0.99 -5.97 5.96
N ILE A 146 -1.11 -7.24 5.59
CA ILE A 146 0.01 -8.17 5.72
C ILE A 146 1.09 -7.82 4.69
N ASP A 147 0.71 -7.54 3.44
CA ASP A 147 1.67 -7.28 2.38
C ASP A 147 2.47 -6.02 2.66
N TYR A 148 1.83 -4.85 2.85
CA TYR A 148 2.60 -3.63 3.07
C TYR A 148 3.47 -3.73 4.31
N ALA A 149 2.98 -4.38 5.38
CA ALA A 149 3.75 -4.51 6.60
C ALA A 149 5.01 -5.36 6.39
N LEU A 150 4.89 -6.53 5.76
CA LEU A 150 6.05 -7.37 5.49
C LEU A 150 6.99 -6.72 4.48
N ARG A 151 6.45 -6.08 3.44
CA ARG A 151 7.22 -5.45 2.36
C ARG A 151 7.98 -4.23 2.83
N ASP A 152 7.33 -3.29 3.49
CA ASP A 152 7.99 -2.10 4.02
C ASP A 152 9.05 -2.46 5.05
N LEU A 153 8.75 -3.38 5.98
CA LEU A 153 9.72 -3.84 6.98
C LEU A 153 10.91 -4.57 6.35
N PHE A 154 10.68 -5.37 5.31
CA PHE A 154 11.74 -6.11 4.63
C PHE A 154 12.69 -5.17 3.89
N TYR A 155 12.16 -4.27 3.07
CA TYR A 155 12.98 -3.32 2.29
C TYR A 155 13.64 -2.26 3.19
N ALA A 156 13.03 -1.91 4.33
CA ALA A 156 13.66 -1.05 5.33
C ALA A 156 14.66 -1.79 6.24
N GLY A 157 14.85 -3.11 6.05
CA GLY A 157 15.86 -3.90 6.77
C GLY A 157 15.49 -4.29 8.20
N PHE A 158 14.22 -4.16 8.60
CA PHE A 158 13.75 -4.53 9.95
C PHE A 158 13.48 -6.02 10.13
N ILE A 159 13.28 -6.75 9.02
CA ILE A 159 13.03 -8.19 9.01
C ILE A 159 13.80 -8.87 7.89
N SER A 160 14.10 -10.15 8.09
CA SER A 160 14.74 -11.00 7.09
C SER A 160 13.74 -11.82 6.30
N MET A 161 14.15 -12.30 5.11
CA MET A 161 13.32 -13.19 4.29
C MET A 161 12.96 -14.51 5.01
N LYS A 162 13.82 -14.96 5.93
CA LYS A 162 13.52 -16.14 6.77
C LYS A 162 12.34 -15.86 7.69
N GLU A 163 12.32 -14.70 8.35
CA GLU A 163 11.22 -14.31 9.23
C GLU A 163 9.90 -14.17 8.47
N VAL A 164 9.94 -13.59 7.26
CA VAL A 164 8.76 -13.49 6.36
C VAL A 164 8.21 -14.89 6.05
N LYS A 165 9.04 -15.82 5.59
CA LYS A 165 8.62 -17.21 5.29
C LYS A 165 8.06 -17.92 6.51
N ASP A 166 8.73 -17.78 7.64
CA ASP A 166 8.28 -18.40 8.89
C ASP A 166 6.89 -17.87 9.31
N PHE A 167 6.64 -16.57 9.18
CA PHE A 167 5.33 -15.98 9.47
C PHE A 167 4.26 -16.52 8.51
N ILE A 168 4.51 -16.44 7.20
CA ILE A 168 3.58 -16.89 6.16
C ILE A 168 3.19 -18.35 6.36
N SER A 169 4.14 -19.21 6.72
CA SER A 169 3.90 -20.65 6.95
C SER A 169 2.91 -20.97 8.08
N THR A 170 2.58 -19.98 8.91
CA THR A 170 1.65 -20.15 10.04
C THR A 170 0.28 -19.50 9.80
N MET A 171 0.08 -18.83 8.66
CA MET A 171 -1.21 -18.28 8.28
C MET A 171 -2.14 -19.39 7.79
N ILE A 172 -3.41 -19.28 8.17
CA ILE A 172 -4.47 -20.21 7.78
C ILE A 172 -5.74 -19.42 7.49
N ILE A 173 -6.59 -19.96 6.61
CA ILE A 173 -7.94 -19.43 6.38
C ILE A 173 -8.94 -20.24 7.19
N ASN A 174 -9.78 -19.54 7.96
CA ASN A 174 -10.95 -20.13 8.62
C ASN A 174 -12.13 -19.17 8.45
N GLU A 175 -13.25 -19.67 7.91
CA GLU A 175 -14.44 -18.86 7.61
C GLU A 175 -14.14 -17.61 6.75
N GLY A 176 -13.23 -17.76 5.78
CA GLY A 176 -12.82 -16.67 4.89
C GLY A 176 -11.92 -15.60 5.53
N ARG A 177 -11.57 -15.73 6.82
CA ARG A 177 -10.67 -14.79 7.52
C ARG A 177 -9.28 -15.37 7.68
N ILE A 178 -8.28 -14.49 7.67
CA ILE A 178 -6.88 -14.83 7.94
C ILE A 178 -6.67 -14.96 9.44
N MET A 179 -6.27 -16.15 9.88
CA MET A 179 -5.93 -16.46 11.27
C MET A 179 -4.53 -17.04 11.38
N MET A 180 -4.00 -17.09 12.59
CA MET A 180 -2.67 -17.62 12.90
C MET A 180 -2.77 -18.97 13.63
N SER A 181 -1.97 -19.93 13.19
CA SER A 181 -1.81 -21.23 13.86
C SER A 181 -0.70 -21.24 14.94
N SER A 182 -0.05 -20.09 15.16
CA SER A 182 1.06 -19.95 16.13
C SER A 182 0.96 -18.65 16.90
N VAL A 183 0.82 -18.75 18.23
CA VAL A 183 0.86 -17.61 19.17
C VAL A 183 2.17 -16.84 19.03
N GLN A 184 3.29 -17.54 18.90
CA GLN A 184 4.61 -16.92 18.79
C GLN A 184 4.72 -16.06 17.52
N ARG A 185 4.23 -16.56 16.38
CA ARG A 185 4.29 -15.82 15.11
C ARG A 185 3.26 -14.69 15.03
N ALA A 186 2.06 -14.89 15.57
CA ALA A 186 1.08 -13.83 15.76
C ALA A 186 1.68 -12.67 16.58
N ARG A 187 2.35 -12.99 17.69
CA ARG A 187 3.03 -12.01 18.55
C ARG A 187 4.19 -11.31 17.85
N TRP A 188 5.01 -12.07 17.14
CA TRP A 188 6.09 -11.50 16.34
C TRP A 188 5.55 -10.47 15.36
N PHE A 189 4.47 -10.80 14.63
CA PHE A 189 3.89 -9.88 13.65
C PHE A 189 3.30 -8.63 14.30
N ARG A 190 2.57 -8.77 15.42
CA ARG A 190 2.09 -7.60 16.20
C ARG A 190 3.25 -6.67 16.60
N ASN A 191 4.33 -7.23 17.15
CA ASN A 191 5.49 -6.43 17.57
C ASN A 191 6.20 -5.76 16.38
N LYS A 192 6.28 -6.45 15.24
CA LYS A 192 6.84 -5.88 14.01
C LYS A 192 5.96 -4.79 13.42
N TYR A 193 4.65 -4.92 13.56
CA TYR A 193 3.69 -3.90 13.16
C TYR A 193 3.79 -2.64 14.04
N GLU A 194 4.09 -2.78 15.34
CA GLU A 194 4.42 -1.64 16.21
C GLU A 194 5.70 -0.93 15.75
N ILE A 195 6.73 -1.68 15.36
CA ILE A 195 7.96 -1.13 14.77
C ILE A 195 7.65 -0.42 13.44
N LEU A 196 6.82 -1.00 12.57
CA LEU A 196 6.38 -0.36 11.33
C LEU A 196 5.74 1.01 11.62
N ASN A 197 4.78 1.07 12.55
CA ASN A 197 4.11 2.32 12.89
C ASN A 197 5.07 3.37 13.44
N LYS A 198 5.99 2.98 14.32
CA LYS A 198 6.84 3.92 15.05
C LYS A 198 8.10 4.30 14.27
N ASP A 199 8.83 3.29 13.80
CA ASP A 199 10.20 3.42 13.30
C ASP A 199 10.26 3.46 11.76
N TYR A 200 9.14 3.21 11.08
CA TYR A 200 8.99 3.42 9.63
C TYR A 200 8.00 4.57 9.32
N PHE A 201 6.72 4.44 9.64
CA PHE A 201 5.75 5.53 9.40
C PHE A 201 6.04 6.76 10.27
N GLY A 202 6.33 6.54 11.56
CA GLY A 202 6.69 7.58 12.54
C GLY A 202 8.12 8.11 12.46
N LYS A 203 8.92 7.62 11.50
CA LYS A 203 10.31 8.06 11.36
C LYS A 203 10.37 9.53 10.95
N LYS A 204 11.10 10.34 11.71
CA LYS A 204 11.15 11.81 11.53
C LYS A 204 11.57 12.20 10.11
N GLU A 205 12.51 11.49 9.48
CA GLU A 205 12.92 11.72 8.09
C GLU A 205 11.78 11.49 7.09
N HIS A 206 10.97 10.46 7.32
CA HIS A 206 9.86 10.10 6.43
C HIS A 206 8.72 11.12 6.55
N LEU A 207 8.39 11.51 7.79
CA LEU A 207 7.44 12.58 8.07
C LEU A 207 7.90 13.90 7.45
N TYR A 208 9.18 14.26 7.63
CA TYR A 208 9.77 15.46 7.03
C TYR A 208 9.59 15.50 5.51
N ALA A 209 9.93 14.41 4.82
CA ALA A 209 9.83 14.37 3.37
C ALA A 209 8.38 14.54 2.88
N ASN A 210 7.44 13.82 3.48
CA ASN A 210 6.03 13.88 3.09
C ASN A 210 5.36 15.21 3.44
N GLU A 211 5.66 15.79 4.61
CA GLU A 211 5.14 17.10 5.00
C GLU A 211 5.70 18.22 4.12
N LYS A 212 7.01 18.23 3.86
CA LYS A 212 7.61 19.24 2.99
C LYS A 212 7.15 19.11 1.54
N LEU A 213 6.96 17.89 1.04
CA LEU A 213 6.36 17.68 -0.27
C LEU A 213 4.91 18.20 -0.31
N THR A 214 4.12 17.94 0.74
CA THR A 214 2.76 18.46 0.88
C THR A 214 2.72 19.99 0.87
N GLU A 215 3.63 20.66 1.59
CA GLU A 215 3.76 22.13 1.59
C GLU A 215 4.06 22.68 0.18
N ILE A 216 4.92 22.02 -0.59
CA ILE A 216 5.24 22.39 -1.97
C ILE A 216 4.01 22.25 -2.86
N LEU A 217 3.32 21.12 -2.79
CA LEU A 217 2.15 20.83 -3.62
C LEU A 217 0.99 21.79 -3.31
N LYS A 218 0.69 22.05 -2.03
CA LYS A 218 -0.30 23.07 -1.62
C LYS A 218 0.05 24.45 -2.17
N TYR A 219 1.32 24.84 -2.10
CA TYR A 219 1.79 26.11 -2.67
C TYR A 219 1.58 26.18 -4.19
N LEU A 220 1.96 25.13 -4.92
CA LEU A 220 1.85 25.11 -6.39
C LEU A 220 0.39 25.04 -6.87
N LEU A 221 -0.48 24.33 -6.16
CA LEU A 221 -1.94 24.35 -6.37
C LEU A 221 -2.51 25.76 -6.18
N ALA A 222 -2.17 26.43 -5.08
CA ALA A 222 -2.63 27.81 -4.81
C ALA A 222 -2.15 28.81 -5.87
N LYS A 223 -1.00 28.53 -6.51
CA LYS A 223 -0.45 29.31 -7.63
C LYS A 223 -0.96 28.86 -9.00
N LYS A 224 -1.81 27.83 -9.09
CA LYS A 224 -2.31 27.23 -10.33
C LYS A 224 -1.19 26.78 -11.28
N VAL A 225 -0.05 26.39 -10.72
CA VAL A 225 1.08 25.80 -11.47
C VAL A 225 0.79 24.33 -11.78
N ILE A 226 0.14 23.66 -10.83
CA ILE A 226 -0.43 22.32 -10.98
C ILE A 226 -1.93 22.37 -10.68
N THR A 227 -2.63 21.32 -11.07
CA THR A 227 -4.08 21.12 -10.91
C THR A 227 -4.37 19.80 -10.20
N GLN A 228 -5.61 19.60 -9.75
CA GLN A 228 -6.02 18.34 -9.11
C GLN A 228 -5.82 17.12 -10.03
N SER A 229 -6.09 17.25 -11.33
CA SER A 229 -5.86 16.18 -12.31
C SER A 229 -4.40 15.78 -12.47
N ASP A 230 -3.44 16.64 -12.08
CA ASP A 230 -2.02 16.27 -12.15
C ASP A 230 -1.62 15.22 -11.11
N PHE A 231 -2.46 14.99 -10.08
CA PHE A 231 -2.27 13.91 -9.09
C PHE A 231 -2.64 12.53 -9.63
N GLU A 232 -3.41 12.46 -10.72
CA GLU A 232 -3.75 11.19 -11.39
C GLU A 232 -2.61 10.69 -12.29
N ARG A 233 -1.52 11.47 -12.41
CA ARG A 233 -0.26 11.07 -13.07
C ARG A 233 0.59 10.18 -12.15
N ASP A 234 1.76 9.78 -12.63
CA ASP A 234 2.79 9.16 -11.80
C ASP A 234 3.69 10.19 -11.08
N ASP A 235 4.53 9.72 -10.16
CA ASP A 235 5.39 10.57 -9.33
C ASP A 235 6.40 11.35 -10.16
N VAL A 236 6.97 10.74 -11.20
CA VAL A 236 8.00 11.36 -12.06
C VAL A 236 7.39 12.51 -12.85
N GLN A 237 6.20 12.30 -13.41
CA GLN A 237 5.46 13.28 -14.18
C GLN A 237 5.06 14.48 -13.30
N LEU A 238 4.51 14.24 -12.11
CA LEU A 238 4.15 15.34 -11.21
C LEU A 238 5.41 16.03 -10.65
N LEU A 239 6.46 15.29 -10.31
CA LEU A 239 7.73 15.88 -9.86
C LEU A 239 8.36 16.76 -10.94
N SER A 240 8.26 16.38 -12.22
CA SER A 240 8.75 17.20 -13.34
C SER A 240 8.03 18.54 -13.41
N LEU A 241 6.72 18.59 -13.15
CA LEU A 241 5.96 19.85 -13.06
C LEU A 241 6.43 20.71 -11.87
N ILE A 242 6.70 20.08 -10.72
CA ILE A 242 7.22 20.75 -9.53
C ILE A 242 8.61 21.36 -9.82
N GLU A 243 9.53 20.58 -10.39
CA GLU A 243 10.90 20.99 -10.69
C GLU A 243 11.00 21.93 -11.91
N GLY A 244 9.97 21.99 -12.75
CA GLY A 244 9.81 23.02 -13.79
C GLY A 244 9.55 24.42 -13.22
N ASN A 245 9.07 24.51 -11.97
CA ASN A 245 8.90 25.77 -11.25
C ASN A 245 10.16 26.11 -10.43
N PRO A 246 10.76 27.32 -10.55
CA PRO A 246 11.98 27.65 -9.81
C PRO A 246 11.86 27.54 -8.28
N THR A 247 10.69 27.86 -7.71
CA THR A 247 10.43 27.71 -6.28
C THR A 247 10.22 26.24 -5.92
N GLY A 248 9.47 25.49 -6.72
CA GLY A 248 9.28 24.04 -6.54
C GLY A 248 10.61 23.29 -6.56
N LYS A 249 11.41 23.48 -7.60
CA LYS A 249 12.76 22.89 -7.72
C LYS A 249 13.64 23.18 -6.51
N LYS A 250 13.74 24.45 -6.13
CA LYS A 250 14.54 24.87 -4.97
C LYS A 250 14.10 24.12 -3.71
N ARG A 251 12.78 24.03 -3.45
CA ARG A 251 12.27 23.37 -2.24
C ARG A 251 12.48 21.85 -2.28
N ILE A 252 12.38 21.20 -3.43
CA ILE A 252 12.74 19.78 -3.59
C ILE A 252 14.23 19.56 -3.27
N ASP A 253 15.13 20.42 -3.76
CA ASP A 253 16.56 20.35 -3.43
C ASP A 253 16.81 20.57 -1.93
N GLU A 254 16.01 21.41 -1.27
CA GLU A 254 16.08 21.64 0.18
C GLU A 254 15.67 20.40 0.98
N ILE A 255 14.63 19.67 0.54
CA ILE A 255 14.22 18.38 1.13
C ILE A 255 15.37 17.37 1.01
N LYS A 256 15.90 17.18 -0.21
CA LYS A 256 16.98 16.22 -0.50
C LYS A 256 18.26 16.48 0.32
N ARG A 257 18.47 17.73 0.77
CA ARG A 257 19.63 18.14 1.58
C ARG A 257 19.32 18.28 3.08
N PHE A 258 18.11 17.93 3.52
CA PHE A 258 17.68 18.06 4.92
C PHE A 258 17.89 19.48 5.49
N LYS A 259 17.71 20.52 4.66
CA LYS A 259 18.16 21.88 5.00
C LYS A 259 17.64 22.41 6.34
N ASP A 260 16.38 22.12 6.67
CA ASP A 260 15.69 22.59 7.88
C ASP A 260 15.25 21.42 8.79
N TYR A 261 15.92 20.26 8.67
CA TYR A 261 15.50 19.02 9.35
C TYR A 261 15.73 19.02 10.87
N GLU A 262 16.78 19.67 11.34
CA GLU A 262 17.09 19.70 12.78
C GLU A 262 15.99 20.42 13.57
N GLU A 263 15.51 21.53 13.05
CA GLU A 263 14.45 22.36 13.66
C GLU A 263 13.04 21.85 13.35
N TYR A 264 12.91 20.89 12.42
CA TYR A 264 11.63 20.33 12.03
C TYR A 264 10.96 19.58 13.19
N ILE A 265 9.69 19.89 13.41
CA ILE A 265 8.79 19.21 14.35
C ILE A 265 7.61 18.68 13.52
N PRO A 266 7.35 17.36 13.52
CA PRO A 266 6.27 16.78 12.75
C PRO A 266 4.90 17.38 13.09
N GLY A 267 4.15 17.75 12.05
CA GLY A 267 2.77 18.25 12.15
C GLY A 267 1.72 17.19 11.79
N PHE A 268 2.10 16.12 11.08
CA PHE A 268 1.22 15.01 10.75
C PHE A 268 0.86 14.22 11.99
N THR A 269 -0.44 13.94 12.12
CA THR A 269 -0.93 12.97 13.08
C THR A 269 -1.07 11.63 12.38
N LEU A 270 -0.17 10.71 12.71
CA LEU A 270 -0.27 9.34 12.19
C LEU A 270 -1.46 8.64 12.83
N LYS A 271 -2.24 7.93 12.01
CA LYS A 271 -3.31 7.07 12.49
C LYS A 271 -2.70 5.84 13.17
N PRO A 272 -2.87 5.65 14.48
CA PRO A 272 -2.34 4.47 15.16
C PRO A 272 -3.10 3.23 14.68
N ARG A 273 -2.38 2.31 14.03
CA ARG A 273 -2.94 1.04 13.58
C ARG A 273 -2.52 -0.05 14.58
N VAL A 274 -3.47 -0.65 15.29
CA VAL A 274 -3.20 -1.75 16.22
C VAL A 274 -3.79 -3.02 15.65
N ILE A 275 -2.99 -4.08 15.60
CA ILE A 275 -3.43 -5.41 15.19
C ILE A 275 -3.50 -6.37 16.37
N ASP A 276 -4.51 -7.23 16.35
CA ASP A 276 -4.73 -8.28 17.34
C ASP A 276 -5.15 -9.54 16.57
N PRO A 277 -4.16 -10.27 16.01
CA PRO A 277 -4.42 -11.41 15.15
C PRO A 277 -5.35 -12.43 15.79
N GLU A 278 -6.29 -12.93 15.00
CA GLU A 278 -7.09 -14.09 15.34
C GLU A 278 -6.23 -15.36 15.28
N LEU A 279 -6.49 -16.31 16.17
CA LEU A 279 -5.80 -17.59 16.23
C LEU A 279 -6.79 -18.73 16.13
N PHE A 280 -6.38 -19.78 15.42
CA PHE A 280 -7.10 -21.03 15.37
C PHE A 280 -6.13 -22.19 15.59
N ILE A 281 -6.09 -22.69 16.83
CA ILE A 281 -5.15 -23.70 17.31
C ILE A 281 -5.97 -24.80 17.98
N ASP A 282 -5.71 -26.07 17.64
CA ASP A 282 -6.42 -27.24 18.19
C ASP A 282 -7.95 -27.10 18.13
N LYS A 283 -8.47 -26.56 17.01
CA LYS A 283 -9.90 -26.28 16.77
C LYS A 283 -10.53 -25.26 17.72
N LYS A 284 -9.72 -24.42 18.38
CA LYS A 284 -10.18 -23.34 19.24
C LYS A 284 -9.84 -21.99 18.64
N TYR A 285 -10.84 -21.14 18.60
CA TYR A 285 -10.69 -19.73 18.25
C TYR A 285 -10.26 -18.93 19.49
N SER A 286 -9.36 -17.98 19.30
CA SER A 286 -8.93 -17.01 20.33
C SER A 286 -8.31 -15.78 19.67
N ARG A 287 -8.17 -14.69 20.41
CA ARG A 287 -7.38 -13.51 20.04
C ARG A 287 -5.99 -13.55 20.67
N LEU A 288 -5.01 -12.91 20.03
CA LEU A 288 -3.65 -12.86 20.57
C LEU A 288 -3.63 -12.18 21.95
N SER A 289 -4.46 -11.15 22.14
CA SER A 289 -4.64 -10.44 23.41
C SER A 289 -5.09 -11.33 24.59
N GLU A 290 -5.68 -12.50 24.33
CA GLU A 290 -6.05 -13.47 25.37
C GLU A 290 -4.85 -14.25 25.93
N PHE A 291 -3.73 -14.28 25.20
CA PHE A 291 -2.51 -14.94 25.64
C PHE A 291 -1.65 -13.97 26.44
N LYS A 292 -1.35 -14.31 27.70
CA LYS A 292 -0.50 -13.50 28.59
C LYS A 292 0.86 -13.21 27.94
N SER A 293 1.31 -11.96 28.08
CA SER A 293 2.62 -11.46 27.64
C SER A 293 3.76 -12.26 28.24
#